data_AF-A0A7C7US35-F1
#
_entry.id   AF-A0A7C7US35-F1
#
_cell.length_a   1.000
_cell.length_b   1.000
_cell.length_c   1.000
_cell.angle_alpha   90.00
_cell.angle_beta   90.00
_cell.angle_gamma   90.00
#
_symmetry.space_group_name_H-M   'P 1'
#
loop_
_entity.id
_entity.type
_entity.pdbx_description
1 polymer ?
#
loop_
_entity_poly.entity_id
_entity_poly.type
_entity_poly.pdbx_seq_one_letter_code
_entity_poly.pdbx_strand_id
1 'polypeptide(L)'
;MGGYRAGAGGRRGADGRRGPPPGQAEPAQRGATGPFCPRRWTAVTGQNLVPLGSVAARVCRFLRDHSVRAYLVGGYVRDRLLGRESHDVDFAVEGDALALARTVADWMRGSYVPLDDERGVGRVVTRDEHGQRLFVDFAVLQGRDIIVDLSRRDFTIDAIALDINNLYRFIDPYDGRADLEAGLVRAVSEAAFRDDPLRTLRAVRLAATLNLRIEPCTEEWIRRDAGLIVTVSAERVRDELSKTLAQPGAADNLRYLDELSLLRVILPETAGMKEAGRFERSLEVVRALEDLYAILLQPPTSNLQSPTPNFQLPTS
;
A
#
# COMPACT_ATOMS: atom_id res chain seq x y z
N MET A 1 -72.31 -14.73 9.05
CA MET A 1 -72.26 -13.35 8.52
C MET A 1 -70.99 -13.23 7.68
N GLY A 2 -70.93 -13.40 6.37
CA GLY A 2 -71.95 -13.34 5.33
C GLY A 2 -71.89 -12.00 4.60
N GLY A 3 -71.26 -11.96 3.42
CA GLY A 3 -71.73 -11.09 2.33
C GLY A 3 -70.79 -10.00 1.82
N TYR A 4 -70.39 -10.18 0.56
CA TYR A 4 -69.69 -9.29 -0.36
C TYR A 4 -70.59 -8.18 -0.97
N ARG A 5 -69.93 -7.24 -1.70
CA ARG A 5 -70.40 -6.29 -2.76
C ARG A 5 -70.88 -4.90 -2.33
N ALA A 6 -70.78 -3.83 -3.13
CA ALA A 6 -69.90 -3.32 -4.20
C ALA A 6 -70.63 -2.09 -4.81
N GLY A 7 -69.90 -1.05 -5.21
CA GLY A 7 -70.38 0.01 -6.11
C GLY A 7 -69.24 1.02 -6.34
N ALA A 8 -68.51 1.04 -7.46
CA ALA A 8 -68.86 1.33 -8.87
C ALA A 8 -68.65 2.82 -9.23
N GLY A 9 -67.81 3.04 -10.25
CA GLY A 9 -67.49 4.33 -10.88
C GLY A 9 -65.98 4.59 -10.83
N GLY A 10 -65.16 4.43 -11.86
CA GLY A 10 -65.39 4.48 -13.30
C GLY A 10 -64.75 5.77 -13.85
N ARG A 11 -63.55 5.67 -14.44
CA ARG A 11 -63.16 6.34 -15.71
C ARG A 11 -61.68 6.12 -16.03
N ARG A 12 -61.46 6.02 -17.33
CA ARG A 12 -60.24 5.72 -18.09
C ARG A 12 -59.30 6.93 -18.13
N GLY A 13 -58.01 6.70 -18.40
CA GLY A 13 -57.22 7.64 -19.19
C GLY A 13 -55.74 7.75 -18.83
N ALA A 14 -54.91 7.63 -19.86
CA ALA A 14 -53.55 8.15 -20.02
C ALA A 14 -52.37 7.33 -19.44
N ASP A 15 -51.86 6.50 -20.34
CA ASP A 15 -50.43 6.29 -20.63
C ASP A 15 -49.55 7.51 -20.26
N GLY A 16 -48.43 7.21 -19.62
CA GLY A 16 -47.49 8.21 -19.10
C GLY A 16 -46.27 7.53 -18.49
N ARG A 17 -45.41 7.00 -19.36
CA ARG A 17 -44.06 6.52 -19.02
C ARG A 17 -43.34 7.57 -18.15
N ARG A 18 -43.19 7.29 -16.86
CA ARG A 18 -42.29 8.05 -15.98
C ARG A 18 -40.89 7.44 -16.09
N GLY A 19 -40.01 8.14 -16.82
CA GLY A 19 -38.58 7.87 -16.78
C GLY A 19 -38.02 8.12 -15.37
N PRO A 20 -36.90 7.47 -15.00
CA PRO A 20 -36.25 7.69 -13.71
C PRO A 20 -35.68 9.12 -13.62
N PRO A 21 -35.60 9.70 -12.41
CA PRO A 21 -35.10 11.05 -12.19
C PRO A 21 -33.60 11.18 -12.56
N PRO A 22 -33.15 12.34 -13.08
CA PRO A 22 -31.76 12.56 -13.43
C PRO A 22 -30.92 12.93 -12.19
N GLY A 23 -29.70 12.41 -12.12
CA GLY A 23 -28.66 12.98 -11.26
C GLY A 23 -28.25 12.16 -10.03
N GLN A 24 -27.99 10.85 -10.20
CA GLN A 24 -26.93 10.23 -9.39
C GLN A 24 -25.63 10.44 -10.18
N ALA A 25 -24.75 11.29 -9.67
CA ALA A 25 -23.41 11.41 -10.21
C ALA A 25 -22.71 10.06 -10.03
N GLU A 26 -22.46 9.37 -11.14
CA GLU A 26 -21.56 8.21 -11.17
C GLU A 26 -20.20 8.64 -10.59
N PRO A 27 -19.60 7.88 -9.66
CA PRO A 27 -18.23 8.16 -9.26
C PRO A 27 -17.34 8.07 -10.48
N ALA A 28 -16.56 9.13 -10.70
CA ALA A 28 -15.68 9.30 -11.85
C ALA A 28 -14.86 8.02 -12.08
N GLN A 29 -15.11 7.38 -13.22
CA GLN A 29 -14.30 6.27 -13.70
C GLN A 29 -12.87 6.80 -13.87
N ARG A 30 -11.97 6.33 -13.01
CA ARG A 30 -10.54 6.66 -13.09
C ARG A 30 -10.05 6.34 -14.50
N GLY A 31 -9.45 7.33 -15.16
CA GLY A 31 -8.67 7.11 -16.37
C GLY A 31 -7.49 6.20 -16.05
N ALA A 32 -7.63 4.91 -16.34
CA ALA A 32 -6.57 3.95 -16.28
C ALA A 32 -5.57 4.23 -17.42
N THR A 33 -4.62 5.13 -17.21
CA THR A 33 -3.48 5.26 -18.13
C THR A 33 -2.42 4.22 -17.77
N GLY A 34 -2.64 3.01 -18.29
CA GLY A 34 -1.69 1.88 -18.27
C GLY A 34 -2.40 0.54 -18.04
N PRO A 35 -2.22 -0.47 -18.90
CA PRO A 35 -2.82 -1.78 -18.66
C PRO A 35 -2.11 -2.46 -17.49
N PHE A 36 -2.75 -2.51 -16.33
CA PHE A 36 -2.43 -3.50 -15.31
C PHE A 36 -2.71 -4.88 -15.92
N CYS A 37 -1.65 -5.55 -16.37
CA CYS A 37 -1.75 -6.92 -16.87
C CYS A 37 -1.52 -7.84 -15.67
N PRO A 38 -2.56 -8.51 -15.13
CA PRO A 38 -2.36 -9.51 -14.11
C PRO A 38 -1.57 -10.66 -14.75
N ARG A 39 -0.30 -10.79 -14.40
CA ARG A 39 0.48 -11.98 -14.75
C ARG A 39 -0.21 -13.16 -14.07
N ARG A 40 -0.62 -14.16 -14.85
CA ARG A 40 -1.19 -15.41 -14.35
C ARG A 40 -0.24 -16.00 -13.29
N TRP A 41 -0.66 -15.98 -12.03
CA TRP A 41 0.18 -16.30 -10.86
C TRP A 41 0.55 -17.78 -10.72
N THR A 42 0.12 -18.62 -11.66
CA THR A 42 0.39 -20.06 -11.71
C THR A 42 1.88 -20.42 -11.93
N ALA A 43 2.76 -19.44 -12.15
CA ALA A 43 4.19 -19.68 -12.43
C ALA A 43 5.18 -19.04 -11.43
N VAL A 44 4.72 -18.37 -10.36
CA VAL A 44 5.62 -17.88 -9.31
C VAL A 44 5.87 -19.02 -8.31
N THR A 45 6.79 -19.91 -8.64
CA THR A 45 7.35 -20.87 -7.69
C THR A 45 8.20 -20.12 -6.66
N GLY A 46 8.21 -20.56 -5.41
CA GLY A 46 8.92 -19.91 -4.29
C GLY A 46 10.41 -19.59 -4.51
N GLN A 47 11.03 -20.19 -5.53
CA GLN A 47 12.40 -19.88 -5.96
C GLN A 47 12.58 -18.45 -6.52
N ASN A 48 11.53 -17.81 -7.03
CA ASN A 48 11.62 -16.41 -7.46
C ASN A 48 11.50 -15.41 -6.31
N LEU A 49 10.97 -15.78 -5.14
CA LEU A 49 10.79 -14.82 -4.05
C LEU A 49 12.06 -14.54 -3.26
N VAL A 50 12.93 -15.52 -3.16
CA VAL A 50 14.20 -15.40 -2.44
C VAL A 50 15.32 -15.80 -3.39
N PRO A 51 15.88 -14.84 -4.18
CA PRO A 51 16.94 -15.14 -5.14
C PRO A 51 18.12 -15.83 -4.47
N LEU A 52 18.64 -16.88 -5.11
CA LEU A 52 19.87 -17.54 -4.65
C LEU A 52 21.01 -16.50 -4.60
N GLY A 53 21.73 -16.46 -3.48
CA GLY A 53 22.80 -15.47 -3.24
C GLY A 53 22.34 -14.19 -2.54
N SER A 54 21.05 -13.85 -2.59
CA SER A 54 20.53 -12.67 -1.87
C SER A 54 20.77 -12.73 -0.36
N VAL A 55 20.81 -11.57 0.28
CA VAL A 55 20.89 -11.47 1.75
C VAL A 55 19.74 -12.24 2.41
N ALA A 56 18.52 -12.13 1.87
CA ALA A 56 17.37 -12.91 2.35
C ALA A 56 17.64 -14.42 2.29
N ALA A 57 18.22 -14.95 1.19
CA ALA A 57 18.58 -16.37 1.08
C ALA A 57 19.63 -16.78 2.11
N ARG A 58 20.63 -15.92 2.34
CA ARG A 58 21.70 -16.13 3.31
C ARG A 58 21.16 -16.18 4.74
N VAL A 59 20.28 -15.24 5.10
CA VAL A 59 19.62 -15.19 6.41
C VAL A 59 18.71 -16.41 6.59
N CYS A 60 17.88 -16.76 5.60
CA CYS A 60 17.06 -17.97 5.66
C CYS A 60 17.91 -19.24 5.91
N ARG A 61 19.06 -19.36 5.26
CA ARG A 61 19.99 -20.47 5.50
C ARG A 61 20.50 -20.46 6.94
N PHE A 62 21.01 -19.31 7.40
CA PHE A 62 21.49 -19.15 8.78
C PHE A 62 20.44 -19.58 9.81
N LEU A 63 19.20 -19.11 9.66
CA LEU A 63 18.11 -19.43 10.58
C LEU A 63 17.77 -20.94 10.58
N ARG A 64 17.78 -21.58 9.42
CA ARG A 64 17.57 -23.04 9.31
C ARG A 64 18.70 -23.83 9.96
N ASP A 65 19.94 -23.44 9.74
CA ASP A 65 21.11 -24.12 10.32
C ASP A 65 21.10 -24.05 11.86
N HIS A 66 20.48 -23.02 12.42
CA HIS A 66 20.28 -22.84 13.86
C HIS A 66 18.91 -23.34 14.37
N SER A 67 18.15 -24.05 13.52
CA SER A 67 16.82 -24.61 13.86
C SER A 67 15.82 -23.58 14.40
N VAL A 68 15.92 -22.33 13.95
CA VAL A 68 15.00 -21.26 14.34
C VAL A 68 13.70 -21.40 13.54
N ARG A 69 12.56 -21.39 14.23
CA ARG A 69 11.24 -21.28 13.57
C ARG A 69 10.99 -19.83 13.19
N ALA A 70 10.97 -19.56 11.89
CA ALA A 70 10.78 -18.22 11.34
C ALA A 70 9.94 -18.24 10.07
N TYR A 71 9.37 -17.09 9.76
CA TYR A 71 8.55 -16.86 8.59
C TYR A 71 8.98 -15.56 7.94
N LEU A 72 9.13 -15.58 6.62
CA LEU A 72 9.29 -14.36 5.83
C LEU A 72 7.90 -13.78 5.59
N VAL A 73 7.69 -12.51 5.87
CA VAL A 73 6.34 -11.92 5.99
C VAL A 73 6.23 -10.56 5.31
N GLY A 74 5.00 -10.07 5.15
CA GLY A 74 4.73 -8.64 4.92
C GLY A 74 5.13 -8.09 3.56
N GLY A 75 5.66 -6.86 3.58
CA GLY A 75 5.96 -6.07 2.40
C GLY A 75 6.95 -6.77 1.48
N TYR A 76 7.95 -7.45 2.04
CA TYR A 76 8.89 -8.25 1.25
C TYR A 76 8.18 -9.29 0.40
N VAL A 77 7.32 -10.13 1.00
CA VAL A 77 6.63 -11.21 0.27
C VAL A 77 5.73 -10.64 -0.81
N ARG A 78 4.96 -9.60 -0.48
CA ARG A 78 4.09 -8.88 -1.42
C ARG A 78 4.85 -8.29 -2.61
N ASP A 79 5.94 -7.58 -2.35
CA ASP A 79 6.68 -6.88 -3.39
C ASP A 79 7.37 -7.87 -4.32
N ARG A 80 7.91 -8.97 -3.78
CA ARG A 80 8.46 -10.07 -4.57
C ARG A 80 7.41 -10.79 -5.39
N LEU A 81 6.20 -10.97 -4.87
CA LEU A 81 5.06 -11.48 -5.64
C LEU A 81 4.78 -10.55 -6.84
N LEU A 82 4.74 -9.23 -6.63
CA LEU A 82 4.57 -8.24 -7.69
C LEU A 82 5.77 -8.11 -8.65
N GLY A 83 6.85 -8.89 -8.44
CA GLY A 83 8.06 -8.82 -9.26
C GLY A 83 8.90 -7.57 -9.00
N ARG A 84 8.68 -6.89 -7.87
CA ARG A 84 9.45 -5.72 -7.44
C ARG A 84 10.65 -6.18 -6.60
N GLU A 85 11.72 -5.40 -6.65
CA GLU A 85 12.80 -5.53 -5.67
C GLU A 85 12.37 -4.90 -4.35
N SER A 86 12.76 -5.51 -3.23
CA SER A 86 12.54 -4.97 -1.90
C SER A 86 13.86 -5.00 -1.14
N HIS A 87 14.16 -3.87 -0.50
CA HIS A 87 15.34 -3.71 0.33
C HIS A 87 15.05 -3.87 1.83
N ASP A 88 13.78 -4.10 2.18
CA ASP A 88 13.31 -4.35 3.53
C ASP A 88 12.85 -5.81 3.61
N VAL A 89 13.55 -6.63 4.38
CA VAL A 89 13.28 -8.06 4.55
C VAL A 89 12.72 -8.29 5.96
N ASP A 90 11.44 -8.63 6.05
CA ASP A 90 10.76 -8.82 7.33
C ASP A 90 10.66 -10.31 7.71
N PHE A 91 11.15 -10.65 8.90
CA PHE A 91 11.04 -11.97 9.51
C PHE A 91 10.18 -11.93 10.77
N ALA A 92 9.17 -12.79 10.83
CA ALA A 92 8.48 -13.14 12.07
C ALA A 92 9.12 -14.40 12.66
N VAL A 93 9.62 -14.33 13.89
CA VAL A 93 10.38 -15.42 14.52
C VAL A 93 9.77 -15.84 15.85
N GLU A 94 9.87 -17.12 16.18
CA GLU A 94 9.51 -17.60 17.50
C GLU A 94 10.70 -17.47 18.46
N GLY A 95 10.46 -16.83 19.61
CA GLY A 95 11.48 -16.59 20.63
C GLY A 95 11.98 -15.14 20.66
N ASP A 96 13.22 -14.94 21.13
CA ASP A 96 13.82 -13.61 21.30
C ASP A 96 14.36 -13.05 19.98
N ALA A 97 13.54 -12.23 19.32
CA ALA A 97 13.90 -11.58 18.07
C ALA A 97 15.04 -10.55 18.21
N LEU A 98 15.20 -9.90 19.38
CA LEU A 98 16.26 -8.92 19.60
C LEU A 98 17.62 -9.62 19.72
N ALA A 99 17.70 -10.71 20.48
CA ALA A 99 18.91 -11.52 20.59
C ALA A 99 19.27 -12.15 19.24
N LEU A 100 18.27 -12.63 18.50
CA LEU A 100 18.48 -13.16 17.15
C LEU A 100 19.01 -12.10 16.19
N ALA A 101 18.39 -10.92 16.17
CA ALA A 101 18.83 -9.80 15.33
C ALA A 101 20.28 -9.39 15.62
N ARG A 102 20.68 -9.34 16.90
CA ARG A 102 22.08 -9.11 17.30
C ARG A 102 23.01 -10.19 16.75
N THR A 103 22.66 -11.45 16.94
CA THR A 103 23.47 -12.60 16.46
C THR A 103 23.63 -12.56 14.94
N VAL A 104 22.54 -12.25 14.21
CA VAL A 104 22.55 -12.15 12.75
C VAL A 104 23.37 -10.93 12.30
N ALA A 105 23.29 -9.80 12.99
CA ALA A 105 24.11 -8.62 12.70
C ALA A 105 25.60 -8.93 12.81
N ASP A 106 26.03 -9.59 13.90
CA ASP A 106 27.43 -9.98 14.10
C ASP A 106 27.89 -10.95 13.01
N TRP A 107 27.08 -11.95 12.69
CA TRP A 107 27.38 -12.92 11.63
C TRP A 107 27.50 -12.27 10.25
N MET A 108 26.61 -11.32 9.92
CA MET A 108 26.66 -10.60 8.64
C MET A 108 27.70 -9.48 8.60
N ARG A 109 28.33 -9.15 9.74
CA ARG A 109 29.12 -7.92 9.92
C ARG A 109 28.30 -6.65 9.59
N GLY A 110 27.02 -6.69 9.93
CA GLY A 110 26.09 -5.57 9.81
C GLY A 110 26.05 -4.71 11.08
N SER A 111 25.12 -3.75 11.12
CA SER A 111 24.84 -2.95 12.31
C SER A 111 23.47 -3.31 12.86
N TYR A 112 23.40 -3.57 14.17
CA TYR A 112 22.15 -3.80 14.87
C TYR A 112 21.54 -2.48 15.36
N VAL A 113 20.23 -2.34 15.18
CA VAL A 113 19.44 -1.20 15.65
C VAL A 113 18.17 -1.75 16.33
N PRO A 114 17.95 -1.51 17.64
CA PRO A 114 16.65 -1.78 18.24
C PRO A 114 15.63 -0.76 17.71
N LEU A 115 14.51 -1.23 17.16
CA LEU A 115 13.44 -0.36 16.67
C LEU A 115 12.36 -0.14 17.71
N ASP A 116 11.97 -1.23 18.37
CA ASP A 116 10.91 -1.23 19.37
C ASP A 116 11.22 -2.34 20.39
N ASP A 117 11.80 -1.94 21.52
CA ASP A 117 12.17 -2.89 22.58
C ASP A 117 10.92 -3.50 23.25
N GLU A 118 9.79 -2.79 23.26
CA GLU A 118 8.54 -3.28 23.85
C GLU A 118 7.88 -4.35 22.97
N ARG A 119 7.95 -4.20 21.64
CA ARG A 119 7.44 -5.18 20.67
C ARG A 119 8.48 -6.21 20.24
N GLY A 120 9.71 -6.10 20.76
CA GLY A 120 10.80 -7.02 20.43
C GLY A 120 11.20 -6.96 18.97
N VAL A 121 11.25 -5.77 18.36
CA VAL A 121 11.62 -5.60 16.95
C VAL A 121 13.07 -5.14 16.83
N GLY A 122 13.89 -5.99 16.22
CA GLY A 122 15.31 -5.72 15.97
C GLY A 122 15.57 -5.57 14.48
N ARG A 123 16.28 -4.51 14.09
CA ARG A 123 16.71 -4.26 12.71
C ARG A 123 18.19 -4.54 12.54
N VAL A 124 18.53 -5.23 11.47
CA VAL A 124 19.90 -5.44 11.01
C VAL A 124 20.11 -4.66 9.72
N VAL A 125 20.99 -3.67 9.78
CA VAL A 125 21.40 -2.90 8.60
C VAL A 125 22.62 -3.58 7.99
N THR A 126 22.51 -3.97 6.73
CA THR A 126 23.61 -4.58 5.98
C THR A 126 23.68 -4.01 4.57
N ARG A 127 24.62 -4.50 3.77
CA ARG A 127 24.74 -4.14 2.35
C ARG A 127 24.60 -5.37 1.47
N ASP A 128 23.97 -5.18 0.32
CA ASP A 128 23.92 -6.20 -0.72
C ASP A 128 25.24 -6.27 -1.51
N GLU A 129 25.28 -7.15 -2.51
CA GLU A 129 26.46 -7.36 -3.38
C GLU A 129 26.79 -6.12 -4.22
N HIS A 130 25.82 -5.22 -4.43
CA HIS A 130 25.97 -3.96 -5.17
C HIS A 130 26.28 -2.77 -4.26
N GLY A 131 26.47 -3.00 -2.96
CA GLY A 131 26.77 -1.97 -1.96
C GLY A 131 25.55 -1.14 -1.50
N GLN A 132 24.35 -1.47 -1.97
CA GLN A 132 23.09 -0.84 -1.54
C GLN A 132 22.76 -1.24 -0.11
N ARG A 133 22.17 -0.31 0.65
CA ARG A 133 21.75 -0.61 2.03
C ARG A 133 20.50 -1.49 2.00
N LEU A 134 20.51 -2.52 2.82
CA LEU A 134 19.41 -3.44 3.04
C LEU A 134 19.08 -3.47 4.53
N PHE A 135 17.79 -3.57 4.84
CA PHE A 135 17.28 -3.72 6.19
C PHE A 135 16.69 -5.11 6.35
N VAL A 136 17.06 -5.79 7.43
CA VAL A 136 16.51 -7.09 7.79
C VAL A 136 15.91 -6.96 9.18
N ASP A 137 14.59 -7.00 9.25
CA ASP A 137 13.84 -6.80 10.47
C ASP A 137 13.40 -8.15 11.04
N PHE A 138 13.60 -8.32 12.34
CA PHE A 138 13.14 -9.48 13.09
C PHE A 138 12.13 -9.01 14.11
N ALA A 139 10.92 -9.56 14.03
CA ALA A 139 9.85 -9.33 14.98
C ALA A 139 9.44 -10.64 15.65
N VAL A 140 9.12 -10.57 16.94
CA VAL A 140 8.55 -11.72 17.66
C VAL A 140 7.18 -12.05 17.10
N LEU A 141 6.94 -13.34 16.84
CA LEU A 141 5.65 -13.86 16.39
C LEU A 141 4.54 -13.49 17.38
N GLN A 142 3.51 -12.79 16.90
CA GLN A 142 2.42 -12.35 17.77
C GLN A 142 1.35 -13.42 17.91
N GLY A 143 1.35 -14.12 19.05
CA GLY A 143 0.37 -15.16 19.37
C GLY A 143 0.98 -16.56 19.39
N ARG A 144 0.12 -17.58 19.27
CA ARG A 144 0.54 -19.00 19.36
C ARG A 144 1.11 -19.56 18.05
N ASP A 145 0.77 -18.95 16.92
CA ASP A 145 1.11 -19.41 15.59
C ASP A 145 1.12 -18.23 14.60
N ILE A 146 1.65 -18.49 13.40
CA ILE A 146 1.71 -17.53 12.31
C ILE A 146 0.34 -17.08 11.81
N ILE A 147 -0.71 -17.89 11.92
CA ILE A 147 -2.05 -17.50 11.47
C ILE A 147 -2.58 -16.38 12.37
N VAL A 148 -2.36 -16.48 13.68
CA VAL A 148 -2.73 -15.43 14.64
C VAL A 148 -1.92 -14.16 14.41
N ASP A 149 -0.62 -14.26 14.09
CA ASP A 149 0.20 -13.08 13.73
C ASP A 149 -0.37 -12.36 12.50
N LEU A 150 -0.64 -13.12 11.42
CA LEU A 150 -1.21 -12.59 10.18
C LEU A 150 -2.59 -11.97 10.39
N SER A 151 -3.39 -12.50 11.33
CA SER A 151 -4.72 -11.96 11.66
C SER A 151 -4.71 -10.55 12.23
N ARG A 152 -3.60 -10.14 12.86
CA ARG A 152 -3.43 -8.83 13.50
C ARG A 152 -2.92 -7.77 12.53
N ARG A 153 -2.53 -8.18 11.32
CA ARG A 153 -2.04 -7.27 10.29
C ARG A 153 -3.17 -6.43 9.74
N ASP A 154 -2.79 -5.39 9.02
CA ASP A 154 -3.70 -4.41 8.48
C ASP A 154 -4.39 -4.89 7.21
N PHE A 155 -3.63 -5.34 6.21
CA PHE A 155 -4.15 -5.71 4.89
C PHE A 155 -3.85 -7.15 4.49
N THR A 156 -4.76 -7.77 3.74
CA THR A 156 -4.63 -9.15 3.24
C THR A 156 -3.34 -9.34 2.45
N ILE A 157 -2.99 -8.37 1.61
CA ILE A 157 -1.78 -8.35 0.78
C ILE A 157 -0.47 -8.29 1.60
N ASP A 158 -0.54 -7.78 2.84
CA ASP A 158 0.57 -7.74 3.81
C ASP A 158 0.50 -8.91 4.81
N ALA A 159 -0.58 -9.70 4.76
CA ALA A 159 -0.86 -10.86 5.60
C ALA A 159 -0.53 -12.19 4.90
N ILE A 160 0.57 -12.20 4.13
CA ILE A 160 1.11 -13.37 3.45
C ILE A 160 2.46 -13.73 4.11
N ALA A 161 2.66 -15.00 4.39
CA ALA A 161 3.91 -15.52 4.94
C ALA A 161 4.48 -16.69 4.12
N LEU A 162 5.79 -16.88 4.25
CA LEU A 162 6.54 -18.00 3.69
C LEU A 162 7.34 -18.69 4.80
N ASP A 163 7.20 -20.02 4.89
CA ASP A 163 7.98 -20.82 5.84
C ASP A 163 9.45 -20.90 5.38
N ILE A 164 10.41 -20.51 6.22
CA ILE A 164 11.83 -20.54 5.82
C ILE A 164 12.34 -21.97 5.60
N ASN A 165 11.74 -22.96 6.28
CA ASN A 165 12.09 -24.38 6.16
C ASN A 165 11.59 -24.95 4.83
N ASN A 166 10.48 -24.42 4.34
CA ASN A 166 9.92 -24.79 3.05
C ASN A 166 9.48 -23.52 2.30
N LEU A 167 10.40 -22.93 1.55
CA LEU A 167 10.18 -21.73 0.76
C LEU A 167 9.15 -21.91 -0.38
N TYR A 168 8.54 -23.09 -0.55
CA TYR A 168 7.41 -23.31 -1.46
C TYR A 168 6.05 -23.25 -0.75
N ARG A 169 6.06 -23.25 0.59
CA ARG A 169 4.85 -23.25 1.40
C ARG A 169 4.45 -21.81 1.75
N PHE A 170 3.55 -21.27 0.95
CA PHE A 170 2.85 -20.04 1.29
C PHE A 170 1.82 -20.30 2.38
N ILE A 171 1.73 -19.35 3.30
CA ILE A 171 0.73 -19.27 4.34
C ILE A 171 -0.04 -17.98 4.07
N ASP A 172 -1.23 -18.14 3.50
CA ASP A 172 -2.08 -17.05 3.02
C ASP A 172 -3.53 -17.32 3.45
N PRO A 173 -3.86 -17.13 4.74
CA PRO A 173 -5.19 -17.46 5.27
C PRO A 173 -6.27 -16.44 4.91
N TYR A 174 -5.90 -15.29 4.36
CA TYR A 174 -6.80 -14.17 4.04
C TYR A 174 -6.88 -13.86 2.55
N ASP A 175 -6.45 -14.79 1.70
CA ASP A 175 -6.49 -14.68 0.23
C ASP A 175 -5.78 -13.43 -0.33
N GLY A 176 -4.69 -12.99 0.31
CA GLY A 176 -3.92 -11.83 -0.08
C GLY A 176 -3.34 -11.94 -1.49
N ARG A 177 -2.99 -13.15 -1.95
CA ARG A 177 -2.55 -13.37 -3.33
C ARG A 177 -3.67 -13.14 -4.35
N ALA A 178 -4.89 -13.53 -4.01
CA ALA A 178 -6.05 -13.29 -4.89
C ALA A 178 -6.39 -11.80 -4.94
N ASP A 179 -6.30 -11.08 -3.81
CA ASP A 179 -6.49 -9.63 -3.78
C ASP A 179 -5.40 -8.89 -4.58
N LEU A 180 -4.13 -9.34 -4.52
CA LEU A 180 -3.06 -8.81 -5.37
C LEU A 180 -3.35 -9.03 -6.86
N GLU A 181 -3.85 -10.22 -7.24
CA GLU A 181 -4.25 -10.51 -8.62
C GLU A 181 -5.42 -9.64 -9.08
N ALA A 182 -6.38 -9.39 -8.20
CA ALA A 182 -7.53 -8.51 -8.44
C ALA A 182 -7.19 -7.01 -8.39
N GLY A 183 -5.98 -6.67 -7.93
CA GLY A 183 -5.51 -5.31 -7.75
C GLY A 183 -6.21 -4.56 -6.62
N LEU A 184 -6.44 -5.24 -5.49
CA LEU A 184 -7.21 -4.73 -4.34
C LEU A 184 -6.37 -4.61 -3.07
N VAL A 185 -6.64 -3.57 -2.29
CA VAL A 185 -6.22 -3.41 -0.90
C VAL A 185 -7.44 -3.68 -0.02
N ARG A 186 -7.46 -4.85 0.62
CA ARG A 186 -8.52 -5.28 1.53
C ARG A 186 -7.97 -5.36 2.95
N ALA A 187 -8.73 -4.87 3.93
CA ALA A 187 -8.36 -5.05 5.33
C ALA A 187 -8.54 -6.51 5.77
N VAL A 188 -7.67 -7.00 6.66
CA VAL A 188 -7.77 -8.36 7.22
C VAL A 188 -9.06 -8.53 8.04
N SER A 189 -9.42 -7.49 8.79
CA SER A 189 -10.65 -7.45 9.56
C SER A 189 -11.13 -6.01 9.75
N GLU A 190 -12.41 -5.86 10.06
CA GLU A 190 -13.00 -4.57 10.43
C GLU A 190 -12.31 -3.96 11.68
N ALA A 191 -11.93 -4.82 12.64
CA ALA A 191 -11.28 -4.39 13.87
C ALA A 191 -9.90 -3.78 13.64
N ALA A 192 -9.25 -4.09 12.52
CA ALA A 192 -7.91 -3.59 12.19
C ALA A 192 -7.80 -2.06 12.30
N PHE A 193 -8.82 -1.31 11.89
CA PHE A 193 -8.83 0.15 11.96
C PHE A 193 -9.12 0.71 13.34
N ARG A 194 -9.83 -0.05 14.20
CA ARG A 194 -10.08 0.34 15.59
C ARG A 194 -8.85 0.12 16.46
N ASP A 195 -8.11 -0.95 16.18
CA ASP A 195 -6.88 -1.31 16.91
C ASP A 195 -5.72 -0.34 16.60
N ASP A 196 -5.58 0.09 15.35
CA ASP A 196 -4.65 1.15 14.96
C ASP A 196 -5.27 2.04 13.86
N PRO A 197 -5.84 3.21 14.24
CA PRO A 197 -6.47 4.12 13.29
C PRO A 197 -5.53 4.66 12.21
N LEU A 198 -4.20 4.62 12.41
CA LEU A 198 -3.24 5.01 11.38
C LEU A 198 -3.35 4.13 10.12
N ARG A 199 -3.87 2.91 10.26
CA ARG A 199 -4.08 1.98 9.13
C ARG A 199 -5.04 2.54 8.08
N THR A 200 -5.93 3.47 8.44
CA THR A 200 -6.79 4.15 7.46
C THR A 200 -5.99 4.97 6.45
N LEU A 201 -4.98 5.72 6.91
CA LEU A 201 -4.02 6.42 6.04
C LEU A 201 -3.12 5.46 5.28
N ARG A 202 -2.66 4.40 5.97
CA ARG A 202 -1.81 3.39 5.34
C ARG A 202 -2.51 2.69 4.17
N ALA A 203 -3.83 2.50 4.23
CA ALA A 203 -4.62 1.95 3.13
C ALA A 203 -4.47 2.80 1.86
N VAL A 204 -4.64 4.11 2.01
CA VAL A 204 -4.50 5.07 0.91
C VAL A 204 -3.06 5.12 0.40
N ARG A 205 -2.08 5.13 1.31
CA ARG A 205 -0.66 5.06 0.93
C ARG A 205 -0.35 3.81 0.12
N LEU A 206 -0.77 2.62 0.57
CA LEU A 206 -0.51 1.37 -0.13
C LEU A 206 -1.21 1.33 -1.49
N ALA A 207 -2.46 1.78 -1.57
CA ALA A 207 -3.18 1.92 -2.82
C ALA A 207 -2.41 2.80 -3.82
N ALA A 208 -1.86 3.93 -3.36
CA ALA A 208 -1.04 4.82 -4.19
C ALA A 208 0.31 4.19 -4.59
N THR A 209 1.07 3.63 -3.64
CA THR A 209 2.40 3.05 -3.88
C THR A 209 2.38 1.85 -4.83
N LEU A 210 1.32 1.05 -4.75
CA LEU A 210 1.18 -0.20 -5.52
C LEU A 210 0.26 -0.03 -6.74
N ASN A 211 -0.33 1.15 -6.93
CA ASN A 211 -1.34 1.43 -7.94
C ASN A 211 -2.52 0.45 -7.88
N LEU A 212 -3.03 0.22 -6.67
CA LEU A 212 -4.15 -0.67 -6.37
C LEU A 212 -5.39 0.14 -5.97
N ARG A 213 -6.54 -0.52 -5.91
CA ARG A 213 -7.80 0.09 -5.42
C ARG A 213 -8.14 -0.45 -4.04
N ILE A 214 -8.72 0.37 -3.17
CA ILE A 214 -9.24 -0.13 -1.90
C ILE A 214 -10.54 -0.90 -2.16
N GLU A 215 -10.72 -2.03 -1.49
CA GLU A 215 -11.92 -2.86 -1.61
C GLU A 215 -13.14 -2.11 -1.01
N PRO A 216 -14.34 -2.16 -1.62
CA PRO A 216 -15.46 -1.30 -1.22
C PRO A 216 -15.88 -1.41 0.25
N CYS A 217 -15.92 -2.63 0.82
CA CYS A 217 -16.25 -2.79 2.24
C CYS A 217 -15.17 -2.16 3.13
N THR A 218 -13.91 -2.28 2.74
CA THR A 218 -12.77 -1.66 3.40
C THR A 218 -12.86 -0.13 3.34
N GLU A 219 -13.28 0.46 2.22
CA GLU A 219 -13.53 1.90 2.13
C GLU A 219 -14.65 2.36 3.08
N GLU A 220 -15.72 1.58 3.22
CA GLU A 220 -16.81 1.87 4.17
C GLU A 220 -16.31 1.86 5.61
N TRP A 221 -15.50 0.87 5.98
CA TRP A 221 -14.89 0.80 7.31
C TRP A 221 -13.96 1.98 7.57
N ILE A 222 -13.14 2.37 6.59
CA ILE A 222 -12.27 3.54 6.68
C ILE A 222 -13.10 4.81 6.91
N ARG A 223 -14.17 5.03 6.12
CA ARG A 223 -15.00 6.23 6.26
C ARG A 223 -15.70 6.30 7.60
N ARG A 224 -16.18 5.16 8.11
CA ARG A 224 -16.82 5.08 9.42
C ARG A 224 -15.84 5.38 10.55
N ASP A 225 -14.64 4.81 10.48
CA ASP A 225 -13.64 4.88 11.56
C ASP A 225 -12.64 6.04 11.38
N ALA A 226 -12.78 6.86 10.32
CA ALA A 226 -11.92 8.00 10.00
C ALA A 226 -11.75 8.98 11.18
N GLY A 227 -12.81 9.18 11.97
CA GLY A 227 -12.76 10.04 13.16
C GLY A 227 -11.81 9.55 14.25
N LEU A 228 -11.48 8.26 14.30
CA LEU A 228 -10.58 7.69 15.31
C LEU A 228 -9.13 8.12 15.12
N ILE A 229 -8.78 8.69 13.96
CA ILE A 229 -7.40 9.08 13.66
C ILE A 229 -6.86 10.16 14.62
N VAL A 230 -7.75 10.93 15.25
CA VAL A 230 -7.37 11.92 16.29
C VAL A 230 -6.73 11.30 17.53
N THR A 231 -6.90 9.99 17.73
CA THR A 231 -6.27 9.26 18.84
C THR A 231 -4.81 8.90 18.57
N VAL A 232 -4.37 8.99 17.31
CA VAL A 232 -3.00 8.72 16.92
C VAL A 232 -2.16 9.98 17.08
N SER A 233 -0.92 9.84 17.54
CA SER A 233 0.02 10.96 17.67
C SER A 233 0.16 11.72 16.35
N ALA A 234 0.18 13.06 16.41
CA ALA A 234 0.32 13.93 15.25
C ALA A 234 1.58 13.64 14.42
N GLU A 235 2.68 13.23 15.06
CA GLU A 235 3.92 12.83 14.38
C GLU A 235 3.70 11.64 13.44
N ARG A 236 3.12 10.53 13.93
CA ARG A 236 2.82 9.34 13.11
C ARG A 236 1.86 9.67 11.97
N VAL A 237 0.85 10.49 12.22
CA VAL A 237 -0.10 10.95 11.19
C VAL A 237 0.60 11.77 10.11
N ARG A 238 1.43 12.74 10.51
CA ARG A 238 2.23 13.56 9.59
C ARG A 238 3.15 12.70 8.75
N ASP A 239 3.89 11.78 9.37
CA ASP A 239 4.86 10.95 8.67
C ASP A 239 4.16 10.03 7.64
N GLU A 240 2.99 9.48 7.96
CA GLU A 240 2.22 8.65 7.03
C GLU A 240 1.59 9.50 5.90
N LEU A 241 1.10 10.70 6.22
CA LEU A 241 0.60 11.65 5.21
C LEU A 241 1.73 12.08 4.27
N SER A 242 2.91 12.43 4.79
CA SER A 242 4.08 12.79 3.99
C SER A 242 4.50 11.66 3.06
N LYS A 243 4.51 10.41 3.54
CA LYS A 243 4.78 9.24 2.66
C LYS A 243 3.73 9.07 1.57
N THR A 244 2.46 9.35 1.87
CA THR A 244 1.35 9.31 0.91
C THR A 244 1.50 10.39 -0.17
N LEU A 245 1.87 11.61 0.22
CA LEU A 245 2.11 12.74 -0.70
C LEU A 245 3.39 12.59 -1.52
N ALA A 246 4.34 11.77 -1.06
CA ALA A 246 5.52 11.43 -1.84
C ALA A 246 5.26 10.38 -2.93
N GLN A 247 4.07 9.78 -2.97
CA GLN A 247 3.68 8.87 -4.05
C GLN A 247 3.23 9.65 -5.28
N PRO A 248 3.35 9.07 -6.49
CA PRO A 248 2.78 9.66 -7.69
C PRO A 248 1.27 9.94 -7.53
N GLY A 249 0.81 11.07 -8.08
CA GLY A 249 -0.60 11.46 -8.03
C GLY A 249 -1.01 12.00 -6.66
N ALA A 250 -0.12 12.73 -5.99
CA ALA A 250 -0.33 13.33 -4.67
C ALA A 250 -1.62 14.16 -4.60
N ALA A 251 -1.95 14.91 -5.66
CA ALA A 251 -3.19 15.67 -5.72
C ALA A 251 -4.44 14.77 -5.72
N ASP A 252 -4.40 13.64 -6.40
CA ASP A 252 -5.51 12.69 -6.44
C ASP A 252 -5.59 11.90 -5.12
N ASN A 253 -4.45 11.58 -4.50
CA ASN A 253 -4.38 11.00 -3.17
C ASN A 253 -5.00 11.93 -2.11
N LEU A 254 -4.73 13.24 -2.18
CA LEU A 254 -5.34 14.25 -1.30
C LEU A 254 -6.86 14.33 -1.49
N ARG A 255 -7.32 14.31 -2.75
CA ARG A 255 -8.75 14.29 -3.04
C ARG A 255 -9.41 13.04 -2.45
N TYR A 256 -8.80 11.89 -2.62
CA TYR A 256 -9.32 10.63 -2.13
C TYR A 256 -9.33 10.55 -0.59
N LEU A 257 -8.30 11.11 0.09
CA LEU A 257 -8.31 11.28 1.55
C LEU A 257 -9.48 12.12 2.04
N ASP A 258 -9.87 13.16 1.30
CA ASP A 258 -11.04 13.96 1.63
C ASP A 258 -12.36 13.21 1.36
N GLU A 259 -12.47 12.45 0.27
CA GLU A 259 -13.64 11.60 -0.03
C GLU A 259 -13.88 10.53 1.05
N LEU A 260 -12.80 10.05 1.67
CA LEU A 260 -12.83 9.15 2.82
C LEU A 260 -13.04 9.87 4.16
N SER A 261 -13.25 11.19 4.15
CA SER A 261 -13.38 12.05 5.33
C SER A 261 -12.15 12.13 6.23
N LEU A 262 -11.03 11.53 5.86
CA LEU A 262 -9.78 11.55 6.62
C LEU A 262 -9.14 12.94 6.61
N LEU A 263 -9.11 13.60 5.45
CA LEU A 263 -8.42 14.89 5.31
C LEU A 263 -9.03 15.97 6.21
N ARG A 264 -10.36 15.97 6.37
CA ARG A 264 -11.09 16.92 7.22
C ARG A 264 -10.78 16.75 8.71
N VAL A 265 -10.45 15.53 9.12
CA VAL A 265 -10.12 15.23 10.52
C VAL A 265 -8.66 15.58 10.80
N ILE A 266 -7.76 15.31 9.84
CA ILE A 266 -6.32 15.56 10.00
C ILE A 266 -5.97 17.04 9.83
N LEU A 267 -6.60 17.72 8.88
CA LEU A 267 -6.40 19.14 8.56
C LEU A 267 -7.77 19.86 8.51
N PRO A 268 -8.37 20.19 9.66
CA PRO A 268 -9.68 20.84 9.72
C PRO A 268 -9.78 22.13 8.89
N GLU A 269 -8.66 22.84 8.73
CA GLU A 269 -8.55 24.08 7.95
C GLU A 269 -8.87 23.88 6.47
N THR A 270 -8.75 22.65 5.95
CA THR A 270 -9.12 22.31 4.56
C THR A 270 -10.61 22.50 4.29
N ALA A 271 -11.47 22.42 5.31
CA ALA A 271 -12.91 22.69 5.16
C ALA A 271 -13.16 24.14 4.72
N GLY A 272 -12.52 25.11 5.37
CA GLY A 272 -12.62 26.52 5.00
C GLY A 272 -11.97 26.86 3.66
N MET A 273 -11.00 26.06 3.20
CA MET A 273 -10.44 26.20 1.85
C MET A 273 -11.45 25.78 0.77
N LYS A 274 -12.24 24.73 1.02
CA LYS A 274 -13.27 24.23 0.10
C LYS A 274 -14.44 25.20 -0.02
N GLU A 275 -14.93 25.71 1.10
CA GLU A 275 -15.99 26.72 1.12
C GLU A 275 -15.59 27.98 0.34
N ALA A 276 -14.30 28.31 0.36
CA ALA A 276 -13.74 29.44 -0.40
C ALA A 276 -13.34 29.10 -1.85
N GLY A 277 -13.60 27.87 -2.35
CA GLY A 277 -13.19 27.42 -3.69
C GLY A 277 -11.68 27.37 -3.93
N ARG A 278 -10.88 27.38 -2.85
CA ARG A 278 -9.41 27.37 -2.90
C ARG A 278 -8.81 25.96 -2.91
N PHE A 279 -9.61 24.95 -2.59
CA PHE A 279 -9.13 23.57 -2.49
C PHE A 279 -8.73 23.01 -3.85
N GLU A 280 -9.58 23.15 -4.86
CA GLU A 280 -9.33 22.72 -6.24
C GLU A 280 -8.08 23.39 -6.80
N ARG A 281 -7.94 24.70 -6.58
CA ARG A 281 -6.75 25.46 -6.98
C ARG A 281 -5.48 24.99 -6.27
N SER A 282 -5.59 24.58 -5.00
CA SER A 282 -4.46 24.02 -4.27
C SER A 282 -4.04 22.66 -4.84
N LEU A 283 -4.99 21.82 -5.25
CA LEU A 283 -4.70 20.56 -5.92
C LEU A 283 -4.05 20.77 -7.30
N GLU A 284 -4.46 21.79 -8.05
CA GLU A 284 -3.80 22.17 -9.31
C GLU A 284 -2.34 22.59 -9.08
N VAL A 285 -2.04 23.34 -8.02
CA VAL A 285 -0.67 23.69 -7.64
C VAL A 285 0.14 22.45 -7.29
N VAL A 286 -0.45 21.50 -6.55
CA VAL A 286 0.21 20.23 -6.23
C VAL A 286 0.54 19.46 -7.50
N ARG A 287 -0.40 19.33 -8.45
CA ARG A 287 -0.14 18.68 -9.75
C ARG A 287 0.99 19.36 -10.52
N ALA A 288 0.99 20.69 -10.57
CA ALA A 288 2.05 21.44 -11.24
C ALA A 288 3.42 21.24 -10.58
N LEU A 289 3.48 21.10 -9.26
CA LEU A 289 4.72 20.79 -8.54
C LEU A 289 5.20 19.37 -8.82
N GLU A 290 4.30 18.40 -8.93
CA GLU A 290 4.63 17.03 -9.34
C GLU A 290 5.23 17.00 -10.74
N ASP A 291 4.63 17.73 -11.69
CA ASP A 291 5.14 17.86 -13.07
C ASP A 291 6.55 18.46 -13.09
N LEU A 292 6.77 19.54 -12.33
CA LEU A 292 8.09 20.17 -12.19
C LEU A 292 9.12 19.22 -11.57
N TYR A 293 8.73 18.49 -10.53
CA TYR A 293 9.60 17.53 -9.87
C TYR A 293 9.97 16.37 -10.81
N ALA A 294 9.02 15.88 -11.60
CA ALA A 294 9.26 14.86 -12.61
C ALA A 294 10.25 15.30 -13.69
N ILE A 295 10.19 16.57 -14.12
CA ILE A 295 11.16 17.15 -15.07
C ILE A 295 12.57 17.19 -14.45
N LEU A 296 12.69 17.63 -13.19
CA LEU A 296 13.99 17.75 -12.50
C LEU A 296 14.70 16.41 -12.30
N LEU A 297 13.95 15.32 -12.18
CA LEU A 297 14.49 13.97 -12.02
C LEU A 297 14.93 13.33 -13.34
N GLN A 298 14.58 13.91 -14.49
CA GLN A 298 15.09 13.41 -15.77
C GLN A 298 16.58 13.76 -15.89
N PRO A 299 17.44 12.82 -16.33
CA PRO A 299 18.82 13.16 -16.64
C PRO A 299 18.84 14.27 -17.69
N PRO A 300 19.76 15.24 -17.62
CA PRO A 300 19.83 16.32 -18.60
C PRO A 300 19.91 15.69 -19.99
N THR A 301 18.90 15.97 -20.82
CA THR A 301 18.87 15.47 -22.18
C THR A 301 20.10 16.00 -22.89
N SER A 302 20.94 15.09 -23.39
CA SER A 302 22.09 15.39 -24.23
C SER A 302 21.60 15.89 -25.60
N ASN A 303 21.06 17.12 -25.63
CA ASN A 303 20.61 17.78 -26.85
C ASN A 303 21.11 19.22 -26.94
N LEU A 304 22.35 19.44 -26.49
CA LEU A 304 23.19 20.52 -26.96
C LEU A 304 24.09 20.01 -28.11
N GLN A 305 23.51 19.44 -29.16
CA GLN A 305 24.12 19.52 -30.48
C GLN A 305 23.61 20.81 -31.11
N SER A 306 24.33 21.89 -30.83
CA SER A 306 24.24 23.12 -31.62
C SER A 306 24.43 22.78 -33.11
N PRO A 307 23.55 23.21 -34.02
CA PRO A 307 23.90 23.20 -35.43
C PRO A 307 25.03 24.20 -35.61
N THR A 308 26.25 23.72 -35.90
CA THR A 308 27.33 24.59 -36.36
C THR A 308 26.84 25.31 -37.62
N PRO A 309 26.73 26.65 -37.65
CA PRO A 309 26.48 27.35 -38.89
C PRO A 309 27.72 27.17 -39.78
N ASN A 310 27.53 26.49 -40.90
CA ASN A 310 28.56 26.25 -41.90
C ASN A 310 28.89 27.58 -42.60
N PHE A 311 29.82 28.35 -42.04
CA PHE A 311 30.37 29.53 -42.69
C PHE A 311 31.51 29.09 -43.62
N GLN A 312 31.18 28.85 -44.89
CA GLN A 312 32.16 28.74 -45.96
C GLN A 312 32.67 30.14 -46.30
N LEU A 313 33.96 30.40 -46.05
CA LEU A 313 34.64 31.59 -46.56
C LEU A 313 35.01 31.37 -48.05
N PRO A 314 34.86 32.39 -48.92
CA PRO A 314 35.24 32.27 -50.31
C PRO A 314 36.76 32.29 -50.45
N THR A 315 37.31 31.27 -51.10
CA THR A 315 38.72 31.22 -51.52
C THR A 315 38.95 32.19 -52.67
N SER A 316 39.94 33.07 -52.53
CA SER A 316 40.59 33.78 -53.64
C SER A 316 41.77 32.98 -54.14
#